data_AF-A0A0F8B3H5-F1
#
_entry.id   AF-A0A0F8B3H5-F1
#
_cell.length_a   1.000
_cell.length_b   1.000
_cell.length_c   1.000
_cell.angle_alpha   90.00
_cell.angle_beta   90.00
_cell.angle_gamma   90.00
#
_symmetry.space_group_name_H-M   'P 1'
#
loop_
_entity.id
_entity.type
_entity.pdbx_description
1 polymer ?
#
loop_
_entity_poly.entity_id
_entity_poly.type
_entity_poly.pdbx_seq_one_letter_code
_entity_poly.pdbx_strand_id
1 'polypeptide(L)'
;MGANGSKVTAQDKAILDMKIQRDKLHQYQKRITVLTAKETEIAKHMLAKGDKPRALLALRRKKYQETLLSKTDAQLEQLEHLVSSVEFAQIQKDVVFGLQQGTRVLQEIHKEMGGLEHVEKLMGDTADAIAYQKEVSDMLGGQISNSDEDEVEDELAALEAEVLGDPETVTAPPAHNVAQGEAPVTFPNVPTGDPDI
;
A
#
# COMPACT_ATOMS: atom_id res chain seq x y z
N MET A 1 -29.89 -21.89 0.87
CA MET A 1 -29.45 -23.21 1.35
C MET A 1 -27.94 -23.27 1.24
N GLY A 2 -27.24 -23.34 2.38
CA GLY A 2 -25.79 -23.32 2.46
C GLY A 2 -25.19 -24.68 2.14
N ALA A 3 -24.27 -24.72 1.20
CA ALA A 3 -23.39 -25.85 0.96
C ALA A 3 -22.00 -25.35 0.50
N ASN A 4 -21.43 -24.41 1.25
CA ASN A 4 -19.99 -24.15 1.19
C ASN A 4 -19.31 -25.19 2.09
N GLY A 5 -19.31 -26.45 1.64
CA GLY A 5 -18.36 -27.42 2.17
C GLY A 5 -16.98 -26.87 1.84
N SER A 6 -16.19 -26.54 2.87
CA SER A 6 -14.81 -26.12 2.76
C SER A 6 -14.02 -27.20 2.02
N LYS A 7 -13.94 -27.08 0.69
CA LYS A 7 -13.18 -28.01 -0.14
C LYS A 7 -11.71 -27.74 0.16
N VAL A 8 -11.11 -28.60 0.99
CA VAL A 8 -9.67 -28.60 1.26
C VAL A 8 -8.95 -28.51 -0.07
N THR A 9 -8.26 -27.39 -0.30
CA THR A 9 -7.56 -27.14 -1.55
C THR A 9 -6.26 -27.94 -1.59
N ALA A 10 -5.69 -28.13 -2.79
CA ALA A 10 -4.35 -28.72 -2.91
C ALA A 10 -3.29 -27.90 -2.13
N GLN A 11 -3.51 -26.59 -1.98
CA GLN A 11 -2.67 -25.69 -1.21
C GLN A 11 -2.77 -25.98 0.29
N ASP A 12 -3.98 -26.13 0.82
CA ASP A 12 -4.21 -26.46 2.23
C ASP A 12 -3.57 -27.80 2.60
N LYS A 13 -3.64 -28.78 1.70
CA LYS A 13 -2.99 -30.08 1.88
C LYS A 13 -1.46 -29.94 1.91
N ALA A 14 -0.87 -29.14 1.02
CA ALA A 14 0.57 -28.89 1.02
C ALA A 14 1.03 -28.17 2.29
N ILE A 15 0.28 -27.17 2.76
CA ILE A 15 0.56 -26.46 4.02
C ILE A 15 0.47 -27.42 5.21
N LEU A 16 -0.54 -28.28 5.23
CA LEU A 16 -0.68 -29.31 6.26
C LEU A 16 0.50 -30.28 6.26
N ASP A 17 0.90 -30.77 5.08
CA ASP A 17 2.03 -31.69 4.95
C ASP A 17 3.35 -31.06 5.44
N MET A 18 3.58 -29.77 5.12
CA MET A 18 4.72 -29.02 5.66
C MET A 18 4.65 -28.89 7.20
N LYS A 19 3.48 -28.54 7.76
CA LYS A 19 3.29 -28.44 9.22
C LYS A 19 3.52 -29.79 9.91
N ILE A 20 3.06 -30.89 9.33
CA ILE A 20 3.33 -32.26 9.82
C ILE A 20 4.83 -32.58 9.78
N GLN A 21 5.53 -32.20 8.72
CA GLN A 21 6.98 -32.40 8.62
C GLN A 21 7.73 -31.62 9.70
N ARG A 22 7.37 -30.36 9.95
CA ARG A 22 7.91 -29.56 11.05
C ARG A 22 7.76 -30.27 12.38
N ASP A 23 6.56 -30.75 12.69
CA ASP A 23 6.28 -31.39 13.97
C ASP A 23 7.06 -32.70 14.13
N LYS A 24 7.26 -33.46 13.04
CA LYS A 24 8.13 -34.64 13.03
C LYS A 24 9.59 -34.28 13.29
N LEU A 25 10.09 -33.19 12.71
CA LEU A 25 11.46 -32.72 12.96
C LEU A 25 11.64 -32.28 14.41
N HIS A 26 10.68 -31.58 15.02
CA HIS A 26 10.72 -31.27 16.46
C HIS A 26 10.71 -32.52 17.34
N GLN A 27 9.92 -33.54 17.00
CA GLN A 27 9.94 -34.81 17.73
C GLN A 27 11.31 -35.50 17.62
N TYR A 28 11.91 -35.47 16.43
CA TYR A 28 13.24 -36.02 16.20
C TYR A 28 14.32 -35.27 17.00
N GLN A 29 14.28 -33.93 16.98
CA GLN A 29 15.15 -33.06 17.76
C GLN A 29 15.10 -33.41 19.26
N LYS A 30 13.90 -33.46 19.85
CA LYS A 30 13.70 -33.86 21.26
C LYS A 30 14.29 -35.24 21.56
N ARG A 31 14.10 -36.21 20.66
CA ARG A 31 14.64 -37.57 20.81
C ARG A 31 16.17 -37.57 20.79
N ILE A 32 16.80 -36.82 19.89
CA ILE A 32 18.26 -36.70 19.83
C ILE A 32 18.79 -36.00 21.08
N THR A 33 18.19 -34.91 21.54
CA THR A 33 18.64 -34.20 22.75
C THR A 33 18.70 -35.13 23.97
N VAL A 34 17.67 -35.96 24.16
CA VAL A 34 17.65 -36.97 25.22
C VAL A 34 18.75 -38.03 25.04
N LEU A 35 19.01 -38.45 23.81
CA LEU A 35 20.07 -39.42 23.51
C LEU A 35 21.47 -38.84 23.78
N THR A 36 21.73 -37.61 23.35
CA THR A 36 22.99 -36.90 23.57
C THR A 36 23.25 -36.68 25.07
N ALA A 37 22.22 -36.38 25.86
CA ALA A 37 22.33 -36.32 27.32
C ALA A 37 22.73 -37.67 27.92
N LYS A 38 22.10 -38.78 27.47
CA LYS A 38 22.46 -40.14 27.92
C LYS A 38 23.89 -40.51 27.54
N GLU A 39 24.34 -40.18 26.34
CA GLU A 39 25.72 -40.45 25.91
C GLU A 39 26.75 -39.67 26.72
N THR A 40 26.39 -38.46 27.15
CA THR A 40 27.22 -37.65 28.05
C THR A 40 27.37 -38.31 29.41
N GLU A 41 26.29 -38.84 29.98
CA GLU A 41 26.33 -39.59 31.25
C GLU A 41 27.11 -40.90 31.13
N ILE A 42 26.94 -41.65 30.03
CA ILE A 42 27.73 -42.85 29.75
C ILE A 42 29.22 -42.51 29.64
N ALA A 43 29.57 -41.43 28.96
CA ALA A 43 30.97 -40.98 28.84
C ALA A 43 31.56 -40.65 30.21
N LYS A 44 30.84 -39.91 31.07
CA LYS A 44 31.26 -39.59 32.45
C LYS A 44 31.49 -40.86 33.27
N HIS A 45 30.56 -41.81 33.21
CA HIS A 45 30.66 -43.06 33.95
C HIS A 45 31.81 -43.95 33.48
N MET A 46 32.09 -44.02 32.17
CA MET A 46 33.24 -44.76 31.63
C MET A 46 34.57 -44.10 32.01
N LEU A 47 34.62 -42.77 32.06
CA LEU A 47 35.80 -42.02 32.56
C LEU A 47 36.05 -42.29 34.05
N ALA A 48 34.99 -42.33 34.88
CA ALA A 48 35.11 -42.66 36.30
C ALA A 48 35.64 -44.09 36.53
N LYS A 49 35.37 -45.03 35.61
CA LYS A 49 35.90 -46.39 35.62
C LYS A 49 37.31 -46.53 35.03
N GLY A 50 37.90 -45.45 34.51
CA GLY A 50 39.21 -45.46 33.87
C GLY A 50 39.23 -46.01 32.43
N ASP A 51 38.07 -46.35 31.85
CA ASP A 51 37.97 -46.90 30.50
C ASP A 51 37.91 -45.78 29.44
N LYS A 52 39.09 -45.21 29.17
CA LYS A 52 39.31 -44.15 28.17
C LYS A 52 38.84 -44.51 26.74
N PRO A 53 39.12 -45.69 26.16
CA PRO A 53 38.71 -45.98 24.79
C PRO A 53 37.17 -46.03 24.63
N ARG A 54 36.44 -46.57 25.62
CA ARG A 54 34.98 -46.53 25.58
C ARG A 54 34.40 -45.13 25.77
N ALA A 55 35.00 -44.33 26.64
CA ALA A 55 34.61 -42.92 26.80
C ALA A 55 34.79 -42.12 25.49
N LEU A 56 35.92 -42.32 24.79
CA LEU A 56 36.15 -41.68 23.49
C LEU A 56 35.12 -42.09 22.43
N LEU A 57 34.72 -43.37 22.41
CA LEU A 57 33.67 -43.84 21.49
C LEU A 57 32.32 -43.17 21.78
N ALA A 58 31.94 -43.05 23.06
CA ALA A 58 30.71 -42.36 23.46
C ALA A 58 30.74 -40.88 23.05
N LEU A 59 31.87 -40.18 23.24
CA LEU A 59 32.04 -38.79 22.82
C LEU A 59 31.99 -38.61 21.29
N ARG A 60 32.51 -39.56 20.51
CA ARG A 60 32.39 -39.54 19.05
C ARG A 60 30.94 -39.68 18.59
N ARG A 61 30.17 -40.57 19.22
CA ARG A 61 28.73 -40.72 18.95
C ARG A 61 27.96 -39.45 19.30
N LYS A 62 28.29 -38.83 20.44
CA LYS A 62 27.72 -37.56 20.89
C LYS A 62 27.94 -36.47 19.84
N LYS A 63 29.18 -36.31 19.36
CA LYS A 63 29.53 -35.30 18.34
C LYS A 63 28.80 -35.55 17.01
N TYR A 64 28.63 -36.80 16.61
CA TYR A 64 27.84 -37.15 15.42
C TYR A 64 26.37 -36.76 15.58
N GLN A 65 25.77 -37.02 16.74
CA GLN A 65 24.39 -36.63 17.05
C GLN A 65 24.21 -35.12 17.11
N GLU A 66 25.16 -34.39 17.69
CA GLU A 66 25.16 -32.91 17.68
C GLU A 66 25.21 -32.35 16.25
N THR A 67 25.99 -32.98 15.37
CA THR A 67 26.03 -32.60 13.95
C THR A 67 24.69 -32.88 13.26
N LEU A 68 24.04 -34.00 13.56
CA LEU A 68 22.70 -34.30 13.05
C LEU A 68 21.65 -33.32 13.58
N LEU A 69 21.76 -32.93 14.86
CA LEU A 69 20.87 -31.95 15.48
C LEU A 69 21.01 -30.59 14.80
N SER A 70 22.25 -30.11 14.60
CA SER A 70 22.50 -28.86 13.87
C SER A 70 21.95 -28.87 12.43
N LYS A 71 22.09 -29.99 11.71
CA LYS A 71 21.47 -30.14 10.38
C LYS A 71 19.94 -30.12 10.45
N THR A 72 19.37 -30.75 11.46
CA THR A 72 17.91 -30.78 11.69
C THR A 72 17.40 -29.36 11.97
N ASP A 73 18.11 -28.60 12.79
CA ASP A 73 17.74 -27.22 13.13
C ASP A 73 17.75 -26.32 11.89
N ALA A 74 18.78 -26.43 11.04
CA ALA A 74 18.85 -25.69 9.78
C ALA A 74 17.69 -26.07 8.82
N GLN A 75 17.34 -27.36 8.73
CA GLN A 75 16.19 -27.80 7.93
C GLN A 75 14.86 -27.28 8.49
N LEU A 76 14.74 -27.19 9.81
CA LEU A 76 13.55 -26.69 10.48
C LEU A 76 13.37 -25.19 10.21
N GLU A 77 14.44 -24.41 10.31
CA GLU A 77 14.45 -22.98 9.94
C GLU A 77 14.05 -22.78 8.47
N GLN A 78 14.62 -23.55 7.54
CA GLN A 78 14.24 -23.50 6.13
C GLN A 78 12.74 -23.81 5.92
N LEU A 79 12.20 -24.77 6.67
CA LEU A 79 10.81 -25.16 6.55
C LEU A 79 9.85 -24.11 7.15
N GLU A 80 10.23 -23.46 8.26
CA GLU A 80 9.51 -22.32 8.81
C GLU A 80 9.48 -21.13 7.85
N HIS A 81 10.63 -20.81 7.24
CA HIS A 81 10.71 -19.79 6.19
C HIS A 81 9.81 -20.11 5.00
N LEU A 82 9.78 -21.36 4.56
CA LEU A 82 8.93 -21.79 3.44
C LEU A 82 7.44 -21.65 3.79
N VAL A 83 7.02 -22.09 4.98
CA VAL A 83 5.64 -21.94 5.44
C VAL A 83 5.22 -20.47 5.47
N SER A 84 6.03 -19.60 6.07
CA SER A 84 5.77 -18.16 6.12
C SER A 84 5.69 -17.53 4.72
N SER A 85 6.59 -17.92 3.81
CA SER A 85 6.58 -17.45 2.42
C SER A 85 5.31 -17.86 1.68
N VAL A 86 4.83 -19.08 1.91
CA VAL A 86 3.58 -19.58 1.31
C VAL A 86 2.37 -18.85 1.87
N GLU A 87 2.31 -18.64 3.19
CA GLU A 87 1.23 -17.86 3.83
C GLU A 87 1.20 -16.41 3.31
N PHE A 88 2.38 -15.79 3.12
CA PHE A 88 2.47 -14.47 2.51
C PHE A 88 2.03 -14.46 1.04
N ALA A 89 2.43 -15.45 0.25
CA ALA A 89 2.00 -15.58 -1.15
C ALA A 89 0.47 -15.75 -1.28
N GLN A 90 -0.20 -16.39 -0.30
CA GLN A 90 -1.66 -16.45 -0.25
C GLN A 90 -2.28 -15.07 -0.05
N ILE A 91 -1.75 -14.27 0.88
CA ILE A 91 -2.20 -12.88 1.09
C ILE A 91 -1.98 -12.05 -0.19
N GLN A 92 -0.81 -12.17 -0.82
CA GLN A 92 -0.51 -11.45 -2.06
C GLN A 92 -1.50 -11.80 -3.18
N LYS A 93 -1.88 -13.07 -3.32
CA LYS A 93 -2.90 -13.50 -4.28
C LYS A 93 -4.23 -12.78 -4.02
N ASP A 94 -4.65 -12.70 -2.77
CA ASP A 94 -5.92 -12.05 -2.40
C ASP A 94 -5.88 -10.54 -2.66
N VAL A 95 -4.74 -9.89 -2.38
CA VAL A 95 -4.54 -8.46 -2.70
C VAL A 95 -4.63 -8.23 -4.21
N VAL A 96 -3.97 -9.05 -5.02
CA VAL A 96 -4.03 -8.95 -6.49
C VAL A 96 -5.46 -9.17 -6.99
N PHE A 97 -6.19 -10.12 -6.42
CA PHE A 97 -7.59 -10.36 -6.77
C PHE A 97 -8.48 -9.17 -6.40
N GLY A 98 -8.24 -8.53 -5.24
CA GLY A 98 -8.91 -7.31 -4.81
C GLY A 98 -8.63 -6.13 -5.75
N LEU A 99 -7.37 -5.93 -6.15
CA LEU A 99 -6.99 -4.90 -7.12
C LEU A 99 -7.67 -5.14 -8.48
N GLN A 100 -7.70 -6.39 -8.97
CA GLN A 100 -8.39 -6.73 -10.21
C GLN A 100 -9.89 -6.41 -10.15
N GLN A 101 -10.55 -6.71 -9.03
CA GLN A 101 -11.96 -6.33 -8.85
C GLN A 101 -12.15 -4.82 -8.79
N GLY A 102 -11.31 -4.11 -8.02
CA GLY A 102 -11.34 -2.65 -7.95
C GLY A 102 -11.17 -2.00 -9.33
N THR A 103 -10.22 -2.48 -10.14
CA THR A 103 -10.02 -2.03 -11.51
C THR A 103 -11.24 -2.29 -12.39
N ARG A 104 -11.90 -3.44 -12.26
CA ARG A 104 -13.14 -3.72 -13.02
C ARG A 104 -14.27 -2.77 -12.63
N VAL A 105 -14.48 -2.54 -11.33
CA VAL A 105 -15.48 -1.60 -10.84
C VAL A 105 -15.19 -0.18 -11.32
N LEU A 106 -13.93 0.27 -11.27
CA LEU A 106 -13.53 1.57 -11.82
C LEU A 106 -13.80 1.67 -13.32
N GLN A 107 -13.54 0.60 -14.08
CA GLN A 107 -13.85 0.56 -15.52
C GLN A 107 -15.35 0.63 -15.80
N GLU A 108 -16.18 -0.01 -14.96
CA GLU A 108 -17.65 0.08 -15.05
C GLU A 108 -18.13 1.50 -14.74
N ILE A 109 -17.64 2.10 -13.64
CA ILE A 109 -17.94 3.50 -13.29
C ILE A 109 -17.53 4.45 -14.42
N HIS A 110 -16.33 4.27 -15.00
CA HIS A 110 -15.90 5.09 -16.13
C HIS A 110 -16.79 4.92 -17.36
N LYS A 111 -17.32 3.72 -17.63
CA LYS A 111 -18.28 3.51 -18.72
C LYS A 111 -19.63 4.17 -18.42
N GLU A 112 -20.12 4.10 -17.20
CA GLU A 112 -21.39 4.71 -16.78
C GLU A 112 -21.31 6.25 -16.75
N MET A 113 -20.17 6.83 -16.40
CA MET A 113 -19.89 8.26 -16.51
C MET A 113 -19.66 8.74 -17.97
N GLY A 114 -19.94 7.88 -18.95
CA GLY A 114 -19.92 8.21 -20.37
C GLY A 114 -18.56 8.02 -21.06
N GLY A 115 -17.59 7.43 -20.37
CA GLY A 115 -16.32 7.01 -20.95
C GLY A 115 -15.52 8.15 -21.59
N LEU A 116 -14.66 7.79 -22.55
CA LEU A 116 -13.89 8.75 -23.33
C LEU A 116 -14.79 9.69 -24.14
N GLU A 117 -15.94 9.19 -24.58
CA GLU A 117 -16.88 9.87 -25.48
C GLU A 117 -17.59 11.05 -24.78
N HIS A 118 -17.93 10.91 -23.49
CA HIS A 118 -18.47 12.02 -22.69
C HIS A 118 -17.40 13.05 -22.33
N VAL A 119 -16.16 12.62 -22.09
CA VAL A 119 -15.03 13.54 -21.87
C VAL A 119 -14.71 14.32 -23.16
N GLU A 120 -14.66 13.66 -24.31
CA GLU A 120 -14.48 14.29 -25.63
C GLU A 120 -15.62 15.26 -25.95
N LYS A 121 -16.87 14.86 -25.67
CA LYS A 121 -18.03 15.74 -25.83
C LYS A 121 -17.97 16.97 -24.91
N LEU A 122 -17.62 16.81 -23.63
CA LEU A 122 -17.44 17.93 -22.71
C LEU A 122 -16.35 18.90 -23.16
N MET A 123 -15.24 18.38 -23.69
CA MET A 123 -14.17 19.21 -24.25
C MET A 123 -14.62 19.96 -25.52
N GLY A 124 -15.38 19.30 -26.39
CA GLY A 124 -16.01 19.93 -27.56
C GLY A 124 -17.00 21.02 -27.17
N ASP A 125 -17.95 20.71 -26.29
CA ASP A 125 -18.97 21.65 -25.81
C ASP A 125 -18.32 22.87 -25.11
N THR A 126 -17.19 22.67 -24.41
CA THR A 126 -16.43 23.77 -23.78
C THR A 126 -15.70 24.63 -24.81
N ALA A 127 -15.09 24.02 -25.84
CA ALA A 127 -14.42 24.75 -26.90
C ALA A 127 -15.41 25.60 -27.72
N ASP A 128 -16.59 25.04 -28.01
CA ASP A 128 -17.68 25.73 -28.70
C ASP A 128 -18.26 26.87 -27.85
N ALA A 129 -18.40 26.68 -26.54
CA ALA A 129 -18.83 27.74 -25.62
C ALA A 129 -17.83 28.91 -25.56
N ILE A 130 -16.52 28.61 -25.55
CA ILE A 130 -15.46 29.64 -25.59
C ILE A 130 -15.46 30.36 -26.94
N ALA A 131 -15.65 29.64 -28.05
CA ALA A 131 -15.74 30.24 -29.37
C ALA A 131 -16.96 31.14 -29.51
N TYR A 132 -18.13 30.69 -29.01
CA TYR A 132 -19.35 31.49 -28.97
C TYR A 132 -19.21 32.73 -28.09
N GLN A 133 -18.62 32.59 -26.89
CA GLN A 133 -18.34 33.74 -26.03
C GLN A 133 -17.45 34.76 -26.75
N LYS A 134 -16.41 34.29 -27.45
CA LYS A 134 -15.51 35.15 -28.20
C LYS A 134 -16.21 35.81 -29.39
N GLU A 135 -17.05 35.09 -30.13
CA GLU A 135 -17.85 35.64 -31.22
C GLU A 135 -18.86 36.68 -30.72
N VAL A 136 -19.51 36.44 -29.58
CA VAL A 136 -20.39 37.41 -28.91
C VAL A 136 -19.61 38.63 -28.45
N SER A 137 -18.43 38.46 -27.85
CA SER A 137 -17.53 39.56 -27.48
C SER A 137 -17.09 40.36 -28.70
N ASP A 138 -16.71 39.71 -29.80
CA ASP A 138 -16.26 40.36 -31.03
C ASP A 138 -17.43 41.07 -31.75
N MET A 139 -18.65 40.51 -31.70
CA MET A 139 -19.86 41.16 -32.22
C MET A 139 -20.28 42.37 -31.37
N LEU A 140 -20.19 42.28 -30.03
CA LEU A 140 -20.43 43.42 -29.16
C LEU A 140 -19.38 44.51 -29.40
N GLY A 141 -18.09 44.16 -29.43
CA GLY A 141 -17.00 45.11 -29.69
C GLY A 141 -17.02 45.69 -31.11
N GLY A 142 -17.60 44.98 -32.08
CA GLY A 142 -17.76 45.47 -33.46
C GLY A 142 -18.99 46.34 -33.72
N GLN A 143 -19.98 46.36 -32.81
CA GLN A 143 -21.20 47.17 -32.95
C GLN A 143 -21.24 48.42 -32.06
N ILE A 144 -20.32 48.56 -31.11
CA ILE A 144 -20.18 49.74 -30.27
C ILE A 144 -19.47 50.83 -31.09
N SER A 145 -20.09 52.01 -31.19
CA SER A 145 -19.39 53.17 -31.77
C SER A 145 -18.44 53.75 -30.72
N ASN A 146 -17.35 54.41 -31.12
CA ASN A 146 -16.42 55.02 -30.15
C ASN A 146 -17.12 55.94 -29.13
N SER A 147 -18.25 56.55 -29.51
CA SER A 147 -19.05 57.39 -28.59
C SER A 147 -19.80 56.59 -27.53
N ASP A 148 -20.25 55.37 -27.86
CA ASP A 148 -20.91 54.47 -26.91
C ASP A 148 -19.86 53.79 -26.01
N GLU A 149 -18.64 53.60 -26.52
CA GLU A 149 -17.49 53.08 -25.76
C GLU A 149 -17.05 54.08 -24.68
N ASP A 150 -16.96 55.36 -25.03
CA ASP A 150 -16.68 56.46 -24.09
C ASP A 150 -17.77 56.57 -23.00
N GLU A 151 -19.06 56.42 -23.34
CA GLU A 151 -20.17 56.45 -22.37
C GLU A 151 -20.14 55.25 -21.40
N VAL A 152 -19.75 54.06 -21.87
CA VAL A 152 -19.60 52.86 -21.04
C VAL A 152 -18.38 52.97 -20.13
N GLU A 153 -17.27 53.54 -20.61
CA GLU A 153 -16.09 53.83 -19.79
C GLU A 153 -16.41 54.86 -18.69
N ASP A 154 -17.18 55.89 -19.00
CA ASP A 154 -17.65 56.89 -18.03
C ASP A 154 -18.59 56.27 -16.97
N GLU A 155 -19.53 55.40 -17.35
CA GLU A 155 -20.38 54.66 -16.41
C GLU A 155 -19.57 53.69 -15.52
N LEU A 156 -18.57 53.01 -16.09
CA LEU A 156 -17.66 52.14 -15.35
C LEU A 156 -16.84 52.95 -14.34
N ALA A 157 -16.29 54.10 -14.75
CA ALA A 157 -15.54 54.99 -13.86
C ALA A 157 -16.41 55.57 -12.74
N ALA A 158 -17.68 55.87 -13.01
CA ALA A 158 -18.65 56.29 -12.00
C ALA A 158 -18.95 55.18 -10.98
N LEU A 159 -19.14 53.93 -11.43
CA LEU A 159 -19.31 52.77 -10.56
C LEU A 159 -18.05 52.45 -9.75
N GLU A 160 -16.86 52.57 -10.35
CA GLU A 160 -15.60 52.41 -9.64
C GLU A 160 -15.43 53.50 -8.57
N ALA A 161 -15.80 54.75 -8.86
CA ALA A 161 -15.79 55.84 -7.88
C ALA A 161 -16.84 55.64 -6.77
N GLU A 162 -17.99 55.04 -7.07
CA GLU A 162 -19.03 54.71 -6.08
C GLU A 162 -18.60 53.54 -5.17
N VAL A 163 -17.91 52.55 -5.73
CA VAL A 163 -17.38 51.38 -4.99
C VAL A 163 -16.11 51.71 -4.21
N LEU A 164 -15.21 52.55 -4.74
CA LEU A 164 -13.97 52.95 -4.06
C LEU A 164 -14.16 54.14 -3.10
N GLY A 165 -15.06 55.09 -3.39
CA GLY A 165 -15.38 56.25 -2.55
C GLY A 165 -14.22 57.26 -2.32
N ASP A 166 -14.55 58.54 -2.22
CA ASP A 166 -13.63 59.65 -1.90
C ASP A 166 -12.61 59.35 -0.77
N PRO A 167 -11.32 59.75 -0.91
CA PRO A 167 -10.25 59.45 0.04
C PRO A 167 -10.26 60.29 1.34
N GLU A 168 -11.40 60.83 1.78
CA GLU A 168 -11.51 61.56 3.04
C GLU A 168 -12.78 61.19 3.81
N THR A 169 -12.69 60.19 4.70
CA THR A 169 -13.22 60.24 6.08
C THR A 169 -12.85 58.98 6.88
N VAL A 170 -11.78 59.12 7.67
CA VAL A 170 -11.58 58.65 9.05
C VAL A 170 -12.34 57.39 9.53
N THR A 171 -11.59 56.34 9.89
CA THR A 171 -11.34 55.84 11.27
C THR A 171 -11.08 54.32 11.30
N ALA A 172 -10.06 53.93 12.06
CA ALA A 172 -9.65 52.55 12.31
C ALA A 172 -10.62 51.83 13.32
N PRO A 173 -10.40 50.53 13.61
CA PRO A 173 -11.36 49.42 13.49
C PRO A 173 -12.16 49.12 14.78
N PRO A 174 -13.07 48.11 14.75
CA PRO A 174 -13.11 47.18 15.86
C PRO A 174 -12.91 45.74 15.40
N ALA A 175 -11.99 45.07 16.07
CA ALA A 175 -11.79 43.64 15.98
C ALA A 175 -13.10 42.89 16.26
N HIS A 176 -13.48 41.99 15.36
CA HIS A 176 -14.31 40.85 15.72
C HIS A 176 -13.54 39.57 15.42
N ASN A 177 -13.10 38.99 16.52
CA ASN A 177 -12.42 37.72 16.64
C ASN A 177 -13.46 36.62 16.38
N VAL A 178 -13.38 35.96 15.22
CA VAL A 178 -14.02 34.66 15.00
C VAL A 178 -12.94 33.67 14.63
N ALA A 179 -12.45 33.02 15.68
CA ALA A 179 -11.69 31.79 15.58
C ALA A 179 -12.55 30.74 14.86
N GLN A 180 -12.13 30.34 13.65
CA GLN A 180 -12.40 29.01 13.13
C GLN A 180 -11.10 28.50 12.53
N GLY A 181 -10.50 27.56 13.25
CA GLY A 181 -9.31 26.86 12.79
C GLY A 181 -9.70 25.89 11.69
N GLU A 182 -9.12 26.09 10.52
CA GLU A 182 -8.94 25.03 9.53
C GLU A 182 -7.43 24.86 9.34
N ALA A 183 -6.91 23.77 9.89
CA ALA A 183 -5.56 23.32 9.58
C ALA A 183 -5.50 22.96 8.08
N PRO A 184 -4.47 23.38 7.34
CA PRO A 184 -4.34 22.98 5.95
C PRO A 184 -4.04 21.49 5.88
N VAL A 185 -4.93 20.73 5.25
CA VAL A 185 -4.73 19.32 4.94
C VAL A 185 -3.67 19.25 3.86
N THR A 186 -2.45 18.86 4.22
CA THR A 186 -1.36 18.63 3.25
C THR A 186 -1.56 17.26 2.61
N PHE A 187 -1.84 17.20 1.32
CA PHE A 187 -1.76 15.95 0.55
C PHE A 187 -0.27 15.57 0.34
N PRO A 188 0.11 14.28 0.40
CA PRO A 188 1.49 13.85 0.16
C PRO A 188 1.86 14.02 -1.32
N ASN A 189 2.97 14.72 -1.57
CA ASN A 189 3.53 14.90 -2.90
C ASN A 189 4.01 13.56 -3.50
N VAL A 190 3.59 13.24 -4.72
CA VAL A 190 4.04 12.05 -5.46
C VAL A 190 5.39 12.39 -6.12
N PRO A 191 6.46 11.59 -5.95
CA PRO A 191 7.75 11.91 -6.55
C PRO A 191 7.65 11.74 -8.06
N THR A 192 7.73 12.84 -8.81
CA THR A 192 8.00 12.81 -10.25
C THR A 192 9.49 12.53 -10.41
N GLY A 193 9.84 11.29 -10.73
CA GLY A 193 11.18 10.96 -11.19
C GLY A 193 11.31 11.39 -12.64
N ASP A 194 12.15 12.39 -12.91
CA ASP A 194 12.58 12.71 -14.26
C ASP A 194 13.41 11.54 -14.83
N PRO A 195 13.22 11.19 -16.12
CA PRO A 195 14.12 10.29 -16.82
C PRO A 195 15.33 11.09 -17.31
N ASP A 196 16.48 10.89 -16.68
CA ASP A 196 17.75 11.39 -17.22
C ASP A 196 18.08 10.70 -18.55
N ILE A 197 18.46 11.56 -19.50
CA ILE A 197 19.05 11.28 -20.82
C ILE A 197 20.44 10.68 -20.66
#